data_AF-A0A931TRL7-F1
#
_entry.id   AF-A0A931TRL7-F1
#
_cell.length_a   1.000
_cell.length_b   1.000
_cell.length_c   1.000
_cell.angle_alpha   90.00
_cell.angle_beta   90.00
_cell.angle_gamma   90.00
#
_symmetry.space_group_name_H-M   'P 1'
#
loop_
_entity.id
_entity.type
_entity.pdbx_description
1 polymer ?
#
loop_
_entity_poly.entity_id
_entity_poly.type
_entity_poly.pdbx_seq_one_letter_code
_entity_poly.pdbx_strand_id
1 'polypeptide(L)' 'MKQVILNIEDDKLLAFMNFIKTLNYVSIEKESDLTDWQIQQLDLALEEHQNGKANYVDWEDAKKDLFEKFNVK' A
#
# COMPACT_ATOMS: atom_id res chain seq x y z
N MET A 1 -19.25 5.35 20.68
CA MET A 1 -18.00 4.56 20.62
C MET A 1 -17.41 4.50 22.01
N LYS A 2 -16.85 3.36 22.44
CA LYS A 2 -16.15 3.24 23.73
C LYS A 2 -14.66 3.47 23.48
N GLN A 3 -14.03 4.31 24.30
CA GLN A 3 -12.61 4.65 24.16
C GLN A 3 -11.81 4.07 25.33
N VAL A 4 -10.62 3.55 25.04
CA VAL A 4 -9.65 3.09 26.03
C VAL A 4 -8.32 3.77 25.73
N ILE A 5 -7.67 4.30 26.76
CA ILE A 5 -6.32 4.86 26.68
C ILE A 5 -5.39 3.90 27.42
N LEU A 6 -4.29 3.50 26.78
CA LEU A 6 -3.30 2.58 27.32
C LEU A 6 -1.97 3.31 27.49
N ASN A 7 -1.35 3.18 28.66
CA ASN A 7 0.04 3.58 28.88
C ASN A 7 0.91 2.34 28.76
N ILE A 8 1.87 2.36 27.85
CA ILE A 8 2.75 1.23 27.53
C ILE A 8 4.18 1.71 27.73
N GLU A 9 5.03 0.85 28.31
CA GLU A 9 6.47 1.12 28.41
C GLU A 9 7.12 1.15 27.01
N ASP A 10 8.04 2.08 26.78
CA ASP A 10 8.62 2.34 25.44
C ASP A 10 9.29 1.10 24.84
N ASP A 11 9.96 0.29 25.66
CA ASP A 11 10.62 -0.96 25.24
C ASP A 11 9.63 -2.05 24.79
N LYS A 12 8.38 -1.97 25.25
CA LYS A 12 7.28 -2.89 24.90
C LYS A 12 6.41 -2.39 23.75
N LEU A 13 6.51 -1.10 23.38
CA LEU A 13 5.68 -0.48 22.35
C LEU A 13 5.79 -1.21 21.00
N LEU A 14 7.01 -1.54 20.57
CA LEU A 14 7.24 -2.21 19.29
C LEU A 14 6.56 -3.59 19.25
N ALA A 15 6.73 -4.39 20.31
CA ALA A 15 6.13 -5.71 20.41
C ALA A 15 4.59 -5.63 20.42
N PHE A 16 4.04 -4.67 21.16
CA PHE A 16 2.61 -4.40 21.18
C PHE A 16 2.07 -4.03 19.79
N MET A 17 2.71 -3.08 19.11
CA MET A 17 2.29 -2.66 17.77
C MET A 17 2.37 -3.79 16.75
N ASN A 18 3.40 -4.64 16.84
CA ASN A 18 3.53 -5.81 15.96
C ASN A 18 2.41 -6.82 16.20
N PHE A 19 2.09 -7.13 17.47
CA PHE A 19 0.98 -8.01 17.81
C PHE A 19 -0.35 -7.46 17.29
N ILE A 20 -0.65 -6.19 17.56
CA ILE A 20 -1.92 -5.56 17.16
C ILE A 20 -2.10 -5.56 15.64
N LYS A 21 -1.02 -5.37 14.86
CA LYS A 21 -1.04 -5.47 13.39
C LYS A 21 -1.38 -6.86 12.85
N THR A 22 -1.24 -7.92 13.66
CA THR A 22 -1.64 -9.28 13.24
C THR A 22 -3.14 -9.52 13.30
N LEU A 23 -3.88 -8.64 13.97
CA LEU A 23 -5.32 -8.77 14.16
C LEU A 23 -6.04 -8.23 12.91
N ASN A 24 -6.87 -9.08 12.29
CA ASN A 24 -7.55 -8.76 11.02
C ASN A 24 -8.63 -7.67 11.11
N TYR A 25 -9.00 -7.25 12.32
CA TYR A 25 -10.01 -6.22 12.58
C TYR A 25 -9.41 -4.89 13.06
N VAL A 26 -8.08 -4.78 13.13
CA VAL A 26 -7.43 -3.53 13.56
C VAL A 26 -7.01 -2.72 12.35
N SER A 27 -7.58 -1.52 12.24
CA SER A 27 -7.06 -0.47 11.38
C SER A 27 -6.22 0.48 12.23
N ILE A 28 -4.95 0.64 11.87
CA ILE A 28 -4.11 1.69 12.45
C ILE A 28 -4.21 2.86 11.48
N GLU A 29 -4.92 3.90 11.89
CA GLU A 29 -4.88 5.20 11.24
C GLU A 29 -3.48 5.78 11.47
N LYS A 30 -2.50 5.32 10.70
CA LYS A 30 -1.28 6.09 10.48
C LYS A 30 -1.68 7.30 9.65
N GLU A 31 -1.15 8.47 9.99
CA GLU A 31 -0.99 9.53 8.99
C GLU A 31 -0.38 8.87 7.74
N SER A 32 -1.10 8.97 6.63
CA SER A 32 -0.70 8.33 5.39
C SER A 32 0.67 8.91 5.00
N ASP A 33 1.68 8.05 4.87
CA ASP A 33 3.00 8.43 4.33
C ASP A 33 2.89 8.86 2.84
N LEU A 34 1.70 8.73 2.25
CA LEU A 34 1.38 9.14 0.90
C LEU A 34 0.88 10.59 0.88
N THR A 35 1.44 11.36 -0.04
CA THR A 35 0.94 12.68 -0.38
C THR A 35 -0.40 12.58 -1.13
N ASP A 36 -1.22 13.65 -1.08
CA ASP A 36 -2.56 13.66 -1.69
C ASP A 36 -2.59 13.24 -3.16
N TRP A 37 -1.58 13.62 -3.95
CA TRP A 37 -1.50 13.23 -5.36
C TRP A 37 -1.30 11.72 -5.54
N GLN A 38 -0.57 11.07 -4.62
CA GLN A 38 -0.36 9.62 -4.67
C GLN A 38 -1.65 8.86 -4.37
N ILE A 39 -2.44 9.37 -3.42
CA ILE A 39 -3.77 8.85 -3.10
C ILE A 39 -4.69 8.96 -4.33
N GLN A 40 -4.74 10.15 -4.95
CA GLN A 40 -5.55 10.38 -6.14
C GLN A 40 -5.16 9.48 -7.32
N GLN A 41 -3.86 9.24 -7.55
CA GLN A 41 -3.41 8.32 -8.59
C GLN A 41 -3.81 6.87 -8.30
N LEU A 42 -3.76 6.45 -7.03
CA LEU A 42 -4.17 5.12 -6.61
C LEU A 42 -5.68 4.92 -6.82
N ASP A 43 -6.49 5.92 -6.44
CA ASP A 43 -7.94 5.89 -6.61
C ASP A 43 -8.33 5.80 -8.10
N LEU A 44 -7.67 6.59 -8.96
CA LEU A 44 -7.87 6.53 -10.41
C LEU A 44 -7.52 5.15 -10.98
N ALA A 45 -6.37 4.59 -10.60
CA ALA A 45 -5.94 3.28 -11.07
C ALA A 45 -6.91 2.16 -10.63
N LEU A 46 -7.42 2.25 -9.40
CA LEU A 46 -8.42 1.32 -8.87
C LEU A 46 -9.74 1.44 -9.64
N GLU A 47 -10.21 2.66 -9.93
CA GLU A 47 -11.40 2.90 -10.71
C GLU A 47 -11.28 2.36 -12.14
N GLU A 48 -10.14 2.57 -12.81
CA GLU A 48 -9.87 2.04 -14.14
C GLU A 48 -9.85 0.51 -14.16
N HIS A 49 -9.27 -0.11 -13.13
CA HIS A 49 -9.27 -1.57 -12.96
C HIS A 49 -10.69 -2.12 -12.83
N GLN A 50 -11.49 -1.55 -11.93
CA GLN A 50 -12.85 -1.99 -11.64
C GLN A 50 -13.79 -1.80 -12.84
N ASN A 51 -13.61 -0.71 -13.59
CA ASN A 51 -14.40 -0.41 -14.78
C ASN A 51 -13.89 -1.13 -16.05
N GLY A 52 -12.86 -1.96 -15.95
CA GLY A 52 -12.29 -2.69 -17.09
C GLY A 52 -11.63 -1.80 -18.13
N LYS A 53 -11.28 -0.55 -17.76
CA LYS A 53 -10.61 0.44 -18.62
C LYS A 53 -9.11 0.48 -18.42
N ALA A 54 -8.60 -0.21 -17.40
CA ALA A 54 -7.17 -0.31 -17.14
C ALA A 54 -6.45 -0.96 -18.33
N ASN A 55 -5.42 -0.28 -18.81
CA ASN A 55 -4.53 -0.81 -19.83
C ASN A 55 -3.51 -1.74 -19.18
N TYR A 56 -3.65 -3.04 -19.43
CA TYR A 56 -2.63 -4.01 -19.08
C TYR A 56 -1.71 -4.22 -20.27
N VAL A 57 -0.41 -4.18 -20.01
CA VAL A 57 0.59 -4.67 -20.95
C VAL A 57 0.85 -6.14 -20.64
N ASP A 58 1.01 -6.96 -21.68
CA ASP A 58 1.49 -8.32 -21.47
C ASP A 58 2.90 -8.28 -20.86
N TRP A 59 3.17 -9.21 -19.93
CA TRP A 59 4.44 -9.21 -19.22
C TRP A 59 5.63 -9.50 -20.14
N GLU A 60 5.49 -10.38 -21.14
CA GLU A 60 6.59 -10.70 -22.04
C GLU A 60 6.92 -9.52 -22.97
N ASP A 61 5.90 -8.78 -23.42
CA ASP A 61 6.07 -7.55 -24.19
C ASP A 61 6.74 -6.45 -23.35
N ALA A 62 6.25 -6.22 -22.13
CA ALA A 62 6.84 -5.23 -21.22
C ALA A 62 8.28 -5.57 -20.86
N LYS A 63 8.58 -6.85 -20.62
CA LYS A 63 9.92 -7.34 -20.34
C LYS A 63 10.84 -7.10 -21.53
N LYS A 64 10.42 -7.45 -22.74
CA LYS A 64 11.22 -7.20 -23.95
C LYS A 64 11.53 -5.70 -24.11
N ASP A 65 10.52 -4.85 -23.99
CA ASP A 65 10.68 -3.39 -24.09
C ASP A 65 11.66 -2.84 -23.04
N LEU A 66 11.60 -3.32 -21.80
CA LEU A 66 12.53 -2.93 -20.74
C LEU A 66 13.97 -3.31 -21.07
N PHE A 67 14.21 -4.53 -21.56
CA PHE A 67 15.55 -5.02 -21.85
C PHE A 67 16.15 -4.30 -23.07
N GLU A 68 15.34 -4.01 -24.10
CA GLU A 68 15.76 -3.20 -25.24
C GLU A 68 16.07 -1.76 -24.83
N LYS A 69 15.19 -1.13 -24.02
CA LYS A 69 15.33 0.27 -23.60
C LYS A 69 16.53 0.50 -22.68
N PHE A 70 16.79 -0.43 -21.76
CA PHE A 70 17.86 -0.30 -20.78
C PHE A 70 19.13 -1.08 -21.15
N ASN A 71 19.17 -1.70 -22.33
CA ASN A 71 20.30 -2.49 -22.86
C ASN A 71 20.82 -3.53 -21.85
N VAL A 72 19.89 -4.15 -21.12
CA VAL A 72 20.19 -5.22 -20.17
C VAL A 72 20.20 -6.53 -20.97
N LYS A 73 21.38 -7.15 -21.09
CA LYS A 73 21.56 -8.43 -21.80
C LYS A 73 21.12 -9.62 -20.97
#